data_AF-A0A0Q9JQA7-F1
#
_entry.id   AF-A0A0Q9JQA7-F1
#
_cell.length_a   1.000
_cell.length_b   1.000
_cell.length_c   1.000
_cell.angle_alpha   90.00
_cell.angle_beta   90.00
_cell.angle_gamma   90.00
#
_symmetry.space_group_name_H-M   'P 1'
#
loop_
_entity.id
_entity.type
_entity.pdbx_description
1 polymer ?
#
loop_
_entity_poly.entity_id
_entity_poly.type
_entity_poly.pdbx_seq_one_letter_code
_entity_poly.pdbx_strand_id
1 'polypeptide(L)'
;MAVTEAPYQADSTDSDSSFQPDPGEALIEEARQRARARRRRYRGVGILVSIAAVAAIAATVAVMGSGPSSVDRPVLDSPAGAGAPVADPPDADATLVASWGQFHAGWVLVYGDGRVIRYPDYAGAGMAVVDRSRYAAIVERRLTPAGLELVRSGALVVSQLMWAKIVQDDVWAEAEWRPYVPAEYAVCHADWTTTPPYRWADASSVFAELPPEARTLLRDRERQYTAVSFAPAFEPSELEGPVGCFALTTDEADRLVEVSYQPDLRRIRAEGDGLRFVGERRVVEMWITPVMPHGEFVLGGG
;
A
#
# COMPACT_ATOMS: atom_id res chain seq x y z
N MET A 1 98.76 -2.76 -12.52
CA MET A 1 97.56 -2.95 -11.69
C MET A 1 96.39 -2.41 -12.49
N ALA A 2 95.58 -3.30 -13.06
CA ALA A 2 94.42 -2.93 -13.87
C ALA A 2 93.17 -3.05 -13.00
N VAL A 3 92.44 -1.95 -12.86
CA VAL A 3 91.17 -1.87 -12.13
C VAL A 3 90.07 -2.04 -13.17
N THR A 4 89.32 -3.12 -13.07
CA THR A 4 88.18 -3.44 -13.93
C THR A 4 86.91 -2.99 -13.21
N GLU A 5 86.27 -1.93 -13.70
CA GLU A 5 84.95 -1.49 -13.22
C GLU A 5 83.86 -2.47 -13.68
N ALA A 6 82.96 -2.81 -12.75
CA ALA A 6 81.78 -3.62 -13.01
C ALA A 6 80.60 -2.74 -13.45
N PRO A 7 79.69 -3.23 -14.32
CA PRO A 7 78.61 -2.42 -14.86
C PRO A 7 77.46 -2.24 -13.86
N TYR A 8 76.95 -1.01 -13.84
CA TYR A 8 75.77 -0.56 -13.10
C TYR A 8 74.49 -1.22 -13.64
N GLN A 9 73.79 -1.98 -12.79
CA GLN A 9 72.45 -2.51 -13.06
C GLN A 9 71.40 -1.50 -12.57
N ALA A 10 70.58 -0.99 -13.49
CA ALA A 10 69.42 -0.17 -13.18
C ALA A 10 68.28 -1.07 -12.68
N ASP A 11 67.83 -0.80 -11.46
CA ASP A 11 66.71 -1.47 -10.81
C ASP A 11 65.40 -0.77 -11.21
N SER A 12 64.66 -1.35 -12.16
CA SER A 12 63.34 -0.88 -12.60
C SER A 12 62.26 -1.76 -12.00
N THR A 13 61.82 -1.42 -10.79
CA THR A 13 60.63 -1.99 -10.16
C THR A 13 59.42 -1.11 -10.46
N ASP A 14 58.93 -1.20 -11.71
CA ASP A 14 57.56 -0.79 -12.03
C ASP A 14 56.61 -1.80 -11.41
N SER A 15 56.04 -1.41 -10.27
CA SER A 15 54.98 -2.16 -9.58
C SER A 15 53.68 -1.94 -10.32
N ASP A 16 53.41 -2.83 -11.27
CA ASP A 16 52.16 -2.92 -12.01
C ASP A 16 51.01 -3.25 -11.02
N SER A 17 50.37 -2.19 -10.53
CA SER A 17 49.21 -2.24 -9.65
C SER A 17 48.00 -2.71 -10.47
N SER A 18 47.88 -4.03 -10.61
CA SER A 18 46.68 -4.64 -11.16
C SER A 18 45.51 -4.36 -10.22
N PHE A 19 44.66 -3.41 -10.59
CA PHE A 19 43.36 -3.15 -9.99
C PHE A 19 42.53 -4.44 -10.09
N GLN A 20 42.47 -5.22 -9.00
CA GLN A 20 41.52 -6.32 -8.89
C GLN A 20 40.14 -5.72 -8.58
N PRO A 21 39.17 -5.76 -9.51
CA PRO A 21 37.83 -5.28 -9.22
C PRO A 21 37.23 -6.07 -8.06
N ASP A 22 36.54 -5.35 -7.18
CA ASP A 22 35.86 -5.91 -6.02
C ASP A 22 34.89 -7.03 -6.48
N PRO A 23 35.03 -8.27 -5.96
CA PRO A 23 34.17 -9.38 -6.36
C PRO A 23 32.67 -9.10 -6.12
N GLY A 24 32.31 -8.14 -5.26
CA GLY A 24 30.93 -7.69 -5.05
C GLY A 24 30.32 -6.93 -6.24
N GLU A 25 31.08 -6.03 -6.87
CA GLU A 25 30.59 -5.27 -8.03
C GLU A 25 30.40 -6.17 -9.26
N ALA A 26 31.31 -7.12 -9.47
CA ALA A 26 31.23 -8.08 -10.57
C ALA A 26 29.94 -8.92 -10.52
N LEU A 27 29.47 -9.32 -9.33
CA LEU A 27 28.24 -10.07 -9.14
C LEU A 27 26.97 -9.23 -9.42
N ILE A 28 26.97 -7.96 -9.02
CA ILE A 28 25.87 -7.02 -9.28
C ILE A 28 25.74 -6.72 -10.77
N GLU A 29 26.87 -6.54 -11.45
CA GLU A 29 26.91 -6.23 -12.87
C GLU A 29 26.55 -7.45 -13.73
N GLU A 30 26.97 -8.65 -13.33
CA GLU A 30 26.56 -9.91 -13.95
C GLU A 30 25.05 -10.18 -13.74
N ALA A 31 24.50 -9.88 -12.57
CA ALA A 31 23.06 -9.98 -12.30
C ALA A 31 22.26 -8.99 -13.18
N ARG A 32 22.72 -7.74 -13.33
CA ARG A 32 22.12 -6.74 -14.22
C ARG A 32 22.18 -7.17 -15.69
N GLN A 33 23.30 -7.73 -16.14
CA GLN A 33 23.44 -8.24 -17.51
C GLN A 33 22.53 -9.46 -17.76
N ARG A 34 22.45 -10.42 -16.83
CA ARG A 34 21.54 -11.57 -16.92
C ARG A 34 20.07 -11.13 -16.95
N ALA A 35 19.68 -10.11 -16.17
CA ALA A 35 18.33 -9.53 -16.22
C ALA A 35 18.02 -8.86 -17.57
N ARG A 36 18.97 -8.10 -18.13
CA ARG A 36 18.85 -7.49 -19.47
C ARG A 36 18.75 -8.54 -20.57
N ALA A 37 19.53 -9.62 -20.49
CA ALA A 37 19.52 -10.72 -21.45
C ALA A 37 18.20 -11.52 -21.42
N ARG A 38 17.63 -11.76 -20.23
CA ARG A 38 16.30 -12.36 -20.07
C ARG A 38 15.23 -11.48 -20.72
N ARG A 39 15.22 -10.16 -20.47
CA ARG A 39 14.27 -9.22 -21.12
C ARG A 39 14.33 -9.24 -22.65
N ARG A 40 15.52 -9.46 -23.24
CA ARG A 40 15.67 -9.60 -24.71
C ARG A 40 15.11 -10.93 -25.25
N ARG A 41 15.33 -12.05 -24.55
CA ARG A 41 14.78 -13.37 -24.95
C ARG A 41 13.26 -13.43 -24.83
N TYR A 42 12.67 -12.79 -23.81
CA TYR A 42 11.21 -12.74 -23.66
C TYR A 42 10.52 -11.78 -24.65
N ARG A 43 11.21 -10.75 -25.16
CA ARG A 43 10.69 -9.91 -26.27
C ARG A 43 10.62 -10.66 -27.61
N GLY A 44 11.54 -11.58 -27.89
CA GLY A 44 11.55 -12.34 -29.15
C GLY A 44 10.53 -13.47 -29.23
N VAL A 45 10.31 -14.19 -28.11
CA VAL A 45 9.34 -15.30 -28.05
C VAL A 45 7.90 -14.79 -27.85
N GLY A 46 7.73 -13.60 -27.26
CA GLY A 46 6.41 -12.96 -27.13
C GLY A 46 5.74 -12.66 -28.46
N ILE A 47 6.48 -12.18 -29.47
CA ILE A 47 5.87 -11.69 -30.72
C ILE A 47 5.15 -12.78 -31.53
N LEU A 48 5.62 -14.04 -31.49
CA LEU A 48 5.00 -15.13 -32.26
C LEU A 48 3.82 -15.82 -31.55
N VAL A 49 3.80 -15.85 -30.22
CA VAL A 49 2.63 -16.35 -29.46
C VAL A 49 1.56 -15.26 -29.33
N SER A 50 1.95 -13.97 -29.37
CA SER A 50 1.01 -12.85 -29.35
C SER A 50 0.12 -12.77 -30.58
N ILE A 51 0.58 -13.07 -31.80
CA ILE A 51 -0.31 -12.90 -32.98
C ILE A 51 -1.45 -13.94 -33.00
N ALA A 52 -1.22 -15.17 -32.53
CA ALA A 52 -2.25 -16.20 -32.46
C ALA A 52 -3.15 -16.06 -31.21
N ALA A 53 -2.62 -15.59 -30.07
CA ALA A 53 -3.41 -15.36 -28.87
C ALA A 53 -4.19 -14.03 -28.91
N VAL A 54 -3.67 -12.99 -29.58
CA VAL A 54 -4.36 -11.68 -29.70
C VAL A 54 -5.64 -11.79 -30.54
N ALA A 55 -5.72 -12.68 -31.53
CA ALA A 55 -6.97 -12.88 -32.27
C ALA A 55 -8.08 -13.57 -31.45
N ALA A 56 -7.72 -14.42 -30.48
CA ALA A 56 -8.68 -15.11 -29.62
C ALA A 56 -8.98 -14.36 -28.30
N ILE A 57 -8.06 -13.51 -27.83
CA ILE A 57 -8.16 -12.75 -26.58
C ILE A 57 -8.67 -11.31 -26.82
N ALA A 58 -8.50 -10.73 -28.01
CA ALA A 58 -9.10 -9.43 -28.35
C ALA A 58 -10.64 -9.44 -28.33
N ALA A 59 -11.27 -10.61 -28.34
CA ALA A 59 -12.72 -10.74 -28.18
C ALA A 59 -13.18 -10.79 -26.70
N THR A 60 -12.28 -10.96 -25.72
CA THR A 60 -12.66 -11.16 -24.30
C THR A 60 -11.88 -10.33 -23.27
N VAL A 61 -10.70 -9.78 -23.59
CA VAL A 61 -9.84 -9.07 -22.61
C VAL A 61 -9.70 -7.57 -22.89
N ALA A 62 -10.50 -7.00 -23.81
CA ALA A 62 -10.56 -5.55 -24.02
C ALA A 62 -11.18 -4.75 -22.85
N VAL A 63 -11.38 -5.33 -21.66
CA VAL A 63 -12.06 -4.65 -20.53
C VAL A 63 -11.23 -4.55 -19.24
N MET A 64 -10.14 -5.30 -19.01
CA MET A 64 -9.42 -5.21 -17.72
C MET A 64 -7.91 -5.41 -17.85
N GLY A 65 -7.19 -4.36 -18.20
CA GLY A 65 -5.73 -4.33 -18.19
C GLY A 65 -5.22 -3.22 -17.26
N SER A 66 -5.18 -3.50 -15.95
CA SER A 66 -4.60 -2.61 -14.95
C SER A 66 -3.07 -2.63 -15.05
N GLY A 67 -2.49 -1.66 -15.75
CA GLY A 67 -1.07 -1.35 -15.63
C GLY A 67 -0.73 -0.82 -14.24
N PRO A 68 0.55 -0.75 -13.86
CA PRO A 68 0.96 -0.05 -12.65
C PRO A 68 0.62 1.44 -12.82
N SER A 69 -0.49 1.88 -12.24
CA SER A 69 -0.85 3.29 -12.16
C SER A 69 0.06 3.95 -11.12
N SER A 70 1.19 4.51 -11.55
CA SER A 70 1.82 5.60 -10.79
C SER A 70 0.90 6.81 -10.94
N VAL A 71 -0.04 6.97 -10.03
CA VAL A 71 -0.94 8.12 -10.03
C VAL A 71 -0.14 9.33 -9.53
N ASP A 72 0.47 10.08 -10.44
CA ASP A 72 0.82 11.48 -10.17
C ASP A 72 -0.49 12.25 -10.06
N ARG A 73 -1.05 12.32 -8.85
CA ARG A 73 -2.30 13.05 -8.59
C ARG A 73 -1.97 14.53 -8.43
N PRO A 74 -2.55 15.43 -9.24
CA PRO A 74 -2.43 16.86 -9.00
C PRO A 74 -3.09 17.21 -7.66
N VAL A 75 -2.39 17.95 -6.82
CA VAL A 75 -2.97 18.57 -5.62
C VAL A 75 -4.03 19.56 -6.09
N LEU A 76 -5.31 19.23 -5.91
CA LEU A 76 -6.42 20.13 -6.23
C LEU A 76 -6.62 21.10 -5.07
N ASP A 77 -6.65 22.40 -5.37
CA ASP A 77 -6.99 23.45 -4.40
C ASP A 77 -8.47 23.32 -3.97
N SER A 78 -8.69 22.90 -2.73
CA SER A 78 -10.04 22.76 -2.13
C SER A 78 -10.75 24.11 -1.96
N PRO A 79 -12.06 24.21 -2.25
CA PRO A 79 -12.84 25.41 -1.97
C PRO A 79 -12.95 25.66 -0.45
N ALA A 80 -12.73 26.91 -0.05
CA ALA A 80 -12.75 27.38 1.33
C ALA A 80 -14.16 27.35 1.96
N GLY A 81 -14.65 26.17 2.32
CA GLY A 81 -15.65 26.05 3.39
C GLY A 81 -14.97 26.32 4.72
N ALA A 82 -15.73 26.72 5.74
CA ALA A 82 -15.28 26.76 7.14
C ALA A 82 -15.05 25.32 7.64
N GLY A 83 -14.09 24.65 7.02
CA GLY A 83 -13.89 23.21 7.05
C GLY A 83 -13.08 22.82 8.27
N ALA A 84 -13.42 21.66 8.82
CA ALA A 84 -12.63 20.97 9.81
C ALA A 84 -11.13 21.01 9.47
N PRO A 85 -10.24 21.05 10.47
CA PRO A 85 -8.80 21.07 10.24
C PRO A 85 -8.42 19.93 9.27
N VAL A 86 -7.59 20.28 8.29
CA VAL A 86 -6.95 19.29 7.42
C VAL A 86 -6.05 18.42 8.29
N ALA A 87 -5.90 17.17 7.89
CA ALA A 87 -5.00 16.28 8.58
C ALA A 87 -3.60 16.85 8.77
N ASP A 88 -3.06 16.67 9.98
CA ASP A 88 -1.63 16.81 10.26
C ASP A 88 -0.84 16.16 9.11
N PRO A 89 0.23 16.81 8.64
CA PRO A 89 1.03 16.28 7.55
C PRO A 89 1.53 14.89 7.93
N PRO A 90 1.61 13.97 6.94
CA PRO A 90 2.08 12.62 7.19
C PRO A 90 3.45 12.65 7.89
N ASP A 91 3.72 11.61 8.68
CA ASP A 91 5.04 11.37 9.24
C ASP A 91 6.09 11.58 8.13
N ALA A 92 7.06 12.47 8.34
CA ALA A 92 7.97 12.92 7.28
C ALA A 92 8.74 11.74 6.66
N ASP A 93 8.90 10.65 7.41
CA ASP A 93 9.54 9.41 6.97
C ASP A 93 8.58 8.44 6.25
N ALA A 94 7.27 8.67 6.32
CA ALA A 94 6.20 7.84 5.76
C ALA A 94 5.76 8.26 4.36
N THR A 95 6.71 8.67 3.50
CA THR A 95 6.40 8.92 2.08
C THR A 95 6.01 7.62 1.37
N LEU A 96 4.85 7.58 0.73
CA LEU A 96 4.43 6.44 -0.08
C LEU A 96 5.33 6.33 -1.32
N VAL A 97 6.06 5.22 -1.45
CA VAL A 97 7.00 4.95 -2.56
C VAL A 97 6.29 4.28 -3.72
N ALA A 98 5.46 3.28 -3.42
CA ALA A 98 4.72 2.55 -4.42
C ALA A 98 3.49 1.88 -3.81
N SER A 99 2.46 1.68 -4.64
CA SER A 99 1.26 0.97 -4.25
C SER A 99 0.83 0.01 -5.36
N TRP A 100 0.09 -1.01 -4.97
CA TRP A 100 -0.59 -1.92 -5.89
C TRP A 100 -1.84 -2.43 -5.20
N GLY A 101 -2.92 -2.59 -5.95
CA GLY A 101 -4.08 -3.33 -5.49
C GLY A 101 -4.88 -3.84 -6.67
N GLN A 102 -5.71 -4.83 -6.40
CA GLN A 102 -6.58 -5.44 -7.39
C GLN A 102 -7.79 -6.02 -6.67
N PHE A 103 -8.98 -5.64 -7.13
CA PHE A 103 -10.26 -6.20 -6.66
C PHE A 103 -10.17 -7.72 -6.47
N HIS A 104 -10.62 -8.20 -5.31
CA HIS A 104 -10.56 -9.60 -4.90
C HIS A 104 -9.17 -10.24 -4.72
N ALA A 105 -8.10 -9.45 -4.75
CA ALA A 105 -6.75 -9.88 -4.42
C ALA A 105 -6.16 -9.12 -3.22
N GLY A 106 -6.69 -7.93 -2.92
CA GLY A 106 -6.21 -7.06 -1.87
C GLY A 106 -5.29 -5.94 -2.38
N TRP A 107 -4.51 -5.36 -1.47
CA TRP A 107 -3.61 -4.26 -1.77
C TRP A 107 -2.29 -4.32 -0.98
N VAL A 108 -1.28 -3.60 -1.47
CA VAL A 108 0.05 -3.44 -0.90
C VAL A 108 0.47 -1.97 -1.03
N LEU A 109 1.00 -1.41 0.06
CA LEU A 109 1.59 -0.09 0.15
C LEU A 109 3.04 -0.22 0.62
N VAL A 110 3.97 0.47 -0.05
CA VAL A 110 5.40 0.49 0.28
C VAL A 110 5.82 1.91 0.60
N TYR A 111 6.50 2.11 1.74
CA TYR A 111 6.91 3.41 2.25
C TYR A 111 8.42 3.65 2.16
N GLY A 112 8.82 4.92 2.27
CA GLY A 112 10.21 5.37 2.20
C GLY A 112 11.12 4.83 3.30
N ASP A 113 10.55 4.47 4.44
CA ASP A 113 11.21 3.81 5.58
C ASP A 113 11.35 2.29 5.41
N GLY A 114 10.96 1.74 4.24
CA GLY A 114 10.98 0.32 3.95
C GLY A 114 9.79 -0.47 4.50
N ARG A 115 8.83 0.18 5.16
CA ARG A 115 7.60 -0.49 5.62
C ARG A 115 6.76 -0.92 4.43
N VAL A 116 6.28 -2.16 4.50
CA VAL A 116 5.30 -2.72 3.58
C VAL A 116 4.06 -3.04 4.39
N ILE A 117 2.95 -2.38 4.07
CA ILE A 117 1.64 -2.64 4.65
C ILE A 117 0.81 -3.33 3.57
N ARG A 118 0.19 -4.45 3.88
CA ARG A 118 -0.69 -5.14 2.92
C ARG A 118 -1.95 -5.68 3.57
N TYR A 119 -2.98 -5.78 2.75
CA TYR A 119 -4.19 -6.51 3.05
C TYR A 119 -4.42 -7.54 1.95
N PRO A 120 -4.29 -8.83 2.23
CA PRO A 120 -4.69 -9.87 1.30
C PRO A 120 -6.21 -10.08 1.36
N ASP A 121 -6.90 -9.90 0.24
CA ASP A 121 -8.28 -10.37 0.17
C ASP A 121 -8.34 -11.84 -0.22
N TYR A 122 -8.94 -12.63 0.67
CA TYR A 122 -9.16 -14.05 0.48
C TYR A 122 -10.63 -14.38 0.19
N ALA A 123 -11.55 -13.41 0.29
CA ALA A 123 -12.95 -13.62 0.00
C ALA A 123 -13.17 -13.86 -1.51
N GLY A 124 -12.47 -13.11 -2.35
CA GLY A 124 -12.53 -13.27 -3.81
C GLY A 124 -11.76 -14.47 -4.36
N ALA A 125 -10.76 -14.98 -3.64
CA ALA A 125 -9.91 -16.07 -4.12
C ALA A 125 -10.57 -17.46 -4.12
N GLY A 126 -11.83 -17.59 -3.67
CA GLY A 126 -12.53 -18.88 -3.55
C GLY A 126 -11.85 -19.87 -2.59
N MET A 127 -10.83 -19.41 -1.86
CA MET A 127 -10.13 -20.18 -0.86
C MET A 127 -11.09 -20.34 0.31
N ALA A 128 -11.51 -21.57 0.59
CA ALA A 128 -12.25 -21.89 1.80
C ALA A 128 -11.36 -21.55 3.00
N VAL A 129 -11.49 -20.32 3.52
CA VAL A 129 -10.70 -19.85 4.66
C VAL A 129 -11.21 -20.60 5.88
N VAL A 130 -10.51 -21.67 6.26
CA VAL A 130 -10.82 -22.52 7.43
C VAL A 130 -10.66 -21.73 8.74
N ASP A 131 -9.98 -20.58 8.71
CA ASP A 131 -9.85 -19.67 9.86
C ASP A 131 -9.83 -18.20 9.41
N ARG A 132 -11.02 -17.59 9.22
CA ARG A 132 -11.14 -16.18 8.82
C ARG A 132 -10.47 -15.20 9.79
N SER A 133 -10.22 -15.60 11.03
CA SER A 133 -9.65 -14.71 12.05
C SER A 133 -8.17 -14.44 11.86
N ARG A 134 -7.44 -15.30 11.14
CA ARG A 134 -5.98 -15.16 10.92
C ARG A 134 -5.60 -14.47 9.62
N TYR A 135 -6.51 -14.40 8.65
CA TYR A 135 -6.18 -14.05 7.26
C TYR A 135 -6.75 -12.70 6.79
N ALA A 136 -7.72 -12.13 7.49
CA ALA A 136 -8.36 -10.86 7.10
C ALA A 136 -7.78 -9.62 7.82
N ALA A 137 -6.52 -9.69 8.28
CA ALA A 137 -5.87 -8.58 8.96
C ALA A 137 -4.97 -7.78 8.02
N ILE A 138 -4.93 -6.46 8.18
CA ILE A 138 -3.80 -5.69 7.65
C ILE A 138 -2.54 -6.17 8.38
N VAL A 139 -1.52 -6.48 7.61
CA VAL A 139 -0.22 -6.87 8.15
C VAL A 139 0.87 -5.94 7.64
N GLU A 140 1.90 -5.78 8.45
CA GLU A 140 3.11 -5.06 8.09
C GLU A 140 4.36 -5.92 8.20
N ARG A 141 5.35 -5.58 7.38
CA ARG A 141 6.71 -6.13 7.42
C ARG A 141 7.67 -5.11 6.81
N ARG A 142 8.94 -5.13 7.19
CA ARG A 142 9.96 -4.23 6.63
C ARG A 142 10.86 -4.87 5.57
N LEU A 143 11.12 -4.13 4.50
CA LEU A 143 12.17 -4.39 3.53
C LEU A 143 13.53 -4.01 4.11
N THR A 144 14.59 -4.69 3.66
CA THR A 144 15.95 -4.17 3.82
C THR A 144 16.13 -2.91 2.95
N PRO A 145 17.16 -2.07 3.20
CA PRO A 145 17.49 -0.96 2.30
C PRO A 145 17.67 -1.42 0.84
N ALA A 146 18.34 -2.56 0.62
CA ALA A 146 18.50 -3.14 -0.71
C ALA A 146 17.17 -3.58 -1.32
N GLY A 147 16.28 -4.20 -0.53
CA GLY A 147 14.93 -4.56 -0.94
C GLY A 147 14.10 -3.35 -1.37
N LEU A 148 14.18 -2.25 -0.64
CA LEU A 148 13.50 -1.00 -1.00
C LEU A 148 14.02 -0.41 -2.31
N GLU A 149 15.34 -0.44 -2.55
CA GLU A 149 15.92 -0.02 -3.83
C GLU A 149 15.48 -0.90 -5.01
N LEU A 150 15.23 -2.19 -4.79
CA LEU A 150 14.64 -3.05 -5.83
C LEU A 150 13.21 -2.61 -6.18
N VAL A 151 12.41 -2.16 -5.21
CA VAL A 151 11.07 -1.61 -5.46
C VAL A 151 11.18 -0.28 -6.23
N ARG A 152 12.00 0.66 -5.74
CA ARG A 152 12.21 1.98 -6.38
C ARG A 152 12.69 1.88 -7.83
N SER A 153 13.58 0.93 -8.11
CA SER A 153 14.10 0.68 -9.47
C SER A 153 13.15 -0.14 -10.36
N GLY A 154 12.03 -0.63 -9.81
CA GLY A 154 11.10 -1.53 -10.50
C GLY A 154 11.67 -2.92 -10.81
N ALA A 155 12.79 -3.30 -10.16
CA ALA A 155 13.35 -4.63 -10.24
C ALA A 155 12.52 -5.66 -9.44
N LEU A 156 11.87 -5.21 -8.37
CA LEU A 156 10.88 -5.94 -7.60
C LEU A 156 9.51 -5.30 -7.83
N VAL A 157 8.57 -6.07 -8.40
CA VAL A 157 7.22 -5.57 -8.71
C VAL A 157 6.38 -5.62 -7.44
N VAL A 158 5.71 -4.52 -7.08
CA VAL A 158 4.96 -4.39 -5.81
C VAL A 158 3.93 -5.51 -5.61
N SER A 159 3.25 -5.94 -6.66
CA SER A 159 2.28 -7.05 -6.59
C SER A 159 2.90 -8.38 -6.13
N GLN A 160 4.20 -8.58 -6.30
CA GLN A 160 4.90 -9.77 -5.81
C GLN A 160 5.00 -9.77 -4.28
N LEU A 161 5.01 -8.60 -3.64
CA LEU A 161 5.02 -8.45 -2.18
C LEU A 161 3.71 -8.92 -1.53
N MET A 162 2.62 -9.03 -2.30
CA MET A 162 1.37 -9.66 -1.82
C MET A 162 1.59 -11.13 -1.43
N TRP A 163 2.55 -11.80 -2.06
CA TRP A 163 2.82 -13.23 -1.88
C TRP A 163 4.26 -13.42 -1.42
N ALA A 164 4.51 -13.20 -0.12
CA ALA A 164 5.87 -13.21 0.44
C ALA A 164 6.71 -14.45 0.08
N LYS A 165 6.09 -15.62 -0.15
CA LYS A 165 6.78 -16.86 -0.57
C LYS A 165 7.47 -16.77 -1.94
N ILE A 166 7.13 -15.77 -2.77
CA ILE A 166 7.73 -15.55 -4.09
C ILE A 166 8.98 -14.66 -3.98
N VAL A 167 9.05 -13.83 -2.94
CA VAL A 167 10.13 -12.87 -2.71
C VAL A 167 11.22 -13.54 -1.90
N GLN A 168 12.48 -13.35 -2.30
CA GLN A 168 13.62 -13.93 -1.58
C GLN A 168 13.73 -13.38 -0.15
N ASP A 169 14.18 -14.20 0.79
CA ASP A 169 14.19 -13.83 2.22
C ASP A 169 15.12 -12.65 2.54
N ASP A 170 16.20 -12.47 1.77
CA ASP A 170 17.19 -11.39 1.92
C ASP A 170 16.66 -9.99 1.54
N VAL A 171 15.52 -9.92 0.87
CA VAL A 171 14.80 -8.68 0.58
C VAL A 171 14.16 -8.10 1.85
N TRP A 172 13.89 -8.93 2.85
CA TRP A 172 13.16 -8.55 4.06
C TRP A 172 14.09 -8.30 5.24
N ALA A 173 13.86 -7.19 5.96
CA ALA A 173 14.58 -6.88 7.20
C ALA A 173 14.04 -7.66 8.41
N GLU A 174 12.78 -8.09 8.33
CA GLU A 174 12.09 -8.83 9.39
C GLU A 174 11.75 -10.23 8.87
N ALA A 175 11.73 -11.26 9.73
CA ALA A 175 11.46 -12.64 9.30
C ALA A 175 9.98 -12.91 9.04
N GLU A 176 9.08 -12.25 9.75
CA GLU A 176 7.65 -12.55 9.74
C GLU A 176 6.81 -11.29 9.53
N TRP A 177 5.59 -11.49 9.04
CA TRP A 177 4.56 -10.44 9.02
C TRP A 177 3.98 -10.30 10.43
N ARG A 178 3.73 -9.06 10.85
CA ARG A 178 3.02 -8.77 12.10
C ARG A 178 1.73 -8.01 11.82
N PRO A 179 0.73 -8.07 12.72
CA PRO A 179 -0.47 -7.23 12.60
C PRO A 179 -0.07 -5.75 12.51
N TYR A 180 -0.65 -5.03 11.57
CA TYR A 180 -0.51 -3.58 11.50
C TYR A 180 -1.47 -2.95 12.51
N VAL A 181 -0.96 -1.99 13.29
CA VAL A 181 -1.75 -1.17 14.20
C VAL A 181 -1.62 0.27 13.72
N PRO A 182 -2.69 0.88 13.18
CA PRO A 182 -2.63 2.28 12.77
C PRO A 182 -2.51 3.17 14.00
N ALA A 183 -1.92 4.35 13.83
CA ALA A 183 -1.90 5.38 14.88
C ALA A 183 -3.25 6.09 15.02
N GLU A 184 -4.04 6.11 13.94
CA GLU A 184 -5.29 6.84 13.84
C GLU A 184 -6.31 6.05 13.00
N TYR A 185 -7.58 6.22 13.34
CA TYR A 185 -8.73 5.73 12.59
C TYR A 185 -9.62 6.90 12.17
N ALA A 186 -10.15 6.82 10.96
CA ALA A 186 -11.16 7.74 10.46
C ALA A 186 -12.54 7.09 10.58
N VAL A 187 -13.47 7.76 11.26
CA VAL A 187 -14.87 7.34 11.39
C VAL A 187 -15.74 8.22 10.49
N CYS A 188 -16.16 7.67 9.37
CA CYS A 188 -16.85 8.38 8.31
C CYS A 188 -18.32 7.94 8.23
N HIS A 189 -19.22 8.83 7.79
CA HIS A 189 -20.61 8.47 7.54
C HIS A 189 -20.76 8.06 6.08
N ALA A 190 -21.35 6.88 5.86
CA ALA A 190 -21.66 6.39 4.51
C ALA A 190 -23.17 6.21 4.40
N ASP A 191 -23.78 6.93 3.46
CA ASP A 191 -25.22 6.88 3.24
C ASP A 191 -25.57 5.77 2.26
N TRP A 192 -25.75 4.56 2.80
CA TRP A 192 -26.20 3.37 2.05
C TRP A 192 -27.71 3.35 1.81
N THR A 193 -28.46 4.35 2.29
CA THR A 193 -29.91 4.40 2.10
C THR A 193 -30.33 4.85 0.70
N THR A 194 -29.38 5.38 -0.07
CA THR A 194 -29.57 5.78 -1.46
C THR A 194 -29.27 4.62 -2.42
N THR A 195 -29.98 4.60 -3.55
CA THR A 195 -29.68 3.66 -4.65
C THR A 195 -28.26 3.96 -5.15
N PRO A 196 -27.45 2.93 -5.48
CA PRO A 196 -26.09 3.14 -5.98
C PRO A 196 -26.00 4.27 -7.02
N PRO A 197 -24.94 5.11 -6.98
CA PRO A 197 -23.71 4.90 -6.21
C PRO A 197 -23.84 5.28 -4.72
N TYR A 198 -23.20 4.49 -3.87
CA TYR A 198 -23.10 4.78 -2.44
C TYR A 198 -22.26 6.03 -2.21
N ARG A 199 -22.70 6.89 -1.29
CA ARG A 199 -22.09 8.20 -1.06
C ARG A 199 -21.47 8.29 0.32
N TRP A 200 -20.26 8.81 0.38
CA TRP A 200 -19.68 9.30 1.62
C TRP A 200 -20.26 10.67 1.92
N ALA A 201 -20.76 10.85 3.13
CA ALA A 201 -21.33 12.10 3.61
C ALA A 201 -20.52 12.61 4.80
N ASP A 202 -20.62 13.91 5.06
CA ASP A 202 -20.01 14.52 6.23
C ASP A 202 -20.53 13.85 7.51
N ALA A 203 -19.63 13.26 8.30
CA ALA A 203 -19.94 12.55 9.52
C ALA A 203 -20.58 13.45 10.59
N SER A 204 -20.31 14.76 10.55
CA SER A 204 -20.94 15.74 11.46
C SER A 204 -22.46 15.80 11.26
N SER A 205 -22.97 15.51 10.06
CA SER A 205 -24.40 15.56 9.73
C SER A 205 -25.26 14.59 10.56
N VAL A 206 -24.66 13.52 11.09
CA VAL A 206 -25.33 12.52 11.92
C VAL A 206 -24.92 12.57 13.39
N PHE A 207 -23.99 13.46 13.77
CA PHE A 207 -23.44 13.52 15.13
C PHE A 207 -24.51 13.67 16.20
N ALA A 208 -25.51 14.53 15.98
CA ALA A 208 -26.60 14.76 16.92
C ALA A 208 -27.48 13.51 17.14
N GLU A 209 -27.51 12.58 16.18
CA GLU A 209 -28.31 11.35 16.23
C GLU A 209 -27.59 10.19 16.94
N LEU A 210 -26.29 10.32 17.21
CA LEU A 210 -25.50 9.27 17.87
C LEU A 210 -25.85 9.16 19.37
N PRO A 211 -25.68 7.95 19.97
CA PRO A 211 -25.78 7.75 21.41
C PRO A 211 -24.86 8.69 22.20
N PRO A 212 -25.24 9.10 23.43
CA PRO A 212 -24.43 10.00 24.26
C PRO A 212 -22.96 9.58 24.41
N GLU A 213 -22.71 8.28 24.55
CA GLU A 213 -21.37 7.69 24.70
C GLU A 213 -20.53 7.92 23.44
N ALA A 214 -21.07 7.62 22.26
CA ALA A 214 -20.40 7.85 20.97
C ALA A 214 -20.17 9.35 20.73
N ARG A 215 -21.15 10.21 21.01
CA ARG A 215 -20.99 11.67 20.89
C ARG A 215 -19.88 12.21 21.79
N THR A 216 -19.67 11.60 22.95
CA THR A 216 -18.60 12.01 23.87
C THR A 216 -17.22 11.66 23.31
N LEU A 217 -17.07 10.48 22.70
CA LEU A 217 -15.81 10.06 22.06
C LEU A 217 -15.47 10.89 20.82
N LEU A 218 -16.47 11.24 20.01
CA LEU A 218 -16.29 11.90 18.71
C LEU A 218 -16.26 13.44 18.79
N ARG A 219 -16.56 14.03 19.96
CA ARG A 219 -16.65 15.48 20.11
C ARG A 219 -15.32 16.15 19.81
N ASP A 220 -15.36 17.23 19.02
CA ASP A 220 -14.20 18.04 18.64
C ASP A 220 -13.12 17.25 17.89
N ARG A 221 -13.50 16.13 17.24
CA ARG A 221 -12.60 15.26 16.45
C ARG A 221 -12.83 15.35 14.94
N GLU A 222 -13.62 16.31 14.48
CA GLU A 222 -13.89 16.50 13.05
C GLU A 222 -12.60 16.79 12.28
N ARG A 223 -12.40 16.09 11.17
CA ARG A 223 -11.23 16.20 10.31
C ARG A 223 -11.57 15.78 8.89
N GLN A 224 -10.86 16.37 7.92
CA GLN A 224 -11.00 15.99 6.52
C GLN A 224 -9.95 14.95 6.13
N TYR A 225 -10.40 13.93 5.39
CA TYR A 225 -9.55 12.86 4.88
C TYR A 225 -9.80 12.60 3.40
N THR A 226 -8.77 12.17 2.69
CA THR A 226 -8.90 11.60 1.35
C THR A 226 -8.82 10.07 1.41
N ALA A 227 -9.29 9.42 0.35
CA ALA A 227 -9.26 7.97 0.26
C ALA A 227 -8.68 7.49 -1.07
N VAL A 228 -8.13 6.29 -1.03
CA VAL A 228 -7.68 5.55 -2.22
C VAL A 228 -8.54 4.29 -2.38
N SER A 229 -8.92 4.01 -3.63
CA SER A 229 -9.56 2.75 -4.01
C SER A 229 -8.71 2.05 -5.06
N PHE A 230 -8.53 0.73 -4.91
CA PHE A 230 -7.87 -0.11 -5.91
C PHE A 230 -8.86 -0.92 -6.74
N ALA A 231 -10.15 -0.61 -6.64
CA ALA A 231 -11.23 -1.27 -7.37
C ALA A 231 -11.97 -0.24 -8.25
N PRO A 232 -11.53 -0.02 -9.51
CA PRO A 232 -12.06 1.04 -10.37
C PRO A 232 -13.57 0.92 -10.64
N ALA A 233 -14.10 -0.31 -10.66
CA ALA A 233 -15.52 -0.56 -10.85
C ALA A 233 -16.40 -0.05 -9.69
N PHE A 234 -15.77 0.24 -8.54
CA PHE A 234 -16.41 0.75 -7.33
C PHE A 234 -15.88 2.11 -6.93
N GLU A 235 -15.03 2.77 -7.72
CA GLU A 235 -14.65 4.17 -7.47
C GLU A 235 -15.91 5.01 -7.62
N PRO A 236 -16.52 5.49 -6.51
CA PRO A 236 -17.53 6.52 -6.64
C PRO A 236 -16.76 7.75 -7.13
N SER A 237 -17.29 8.45 -8.13
CA SER A 237 -16.79 9.77 -8.55
C SER A 237 -16.72 10.80 -7.40
N GLU A 238 -17.21 10.43 -6.21
CA GLU A 238 -17.31 11.24 -5.01
C GLU A 238 -16.12 11.04 -4.04
N LEU A 239 -15.21 10.10 -4.32
CA LEU A 239 -13.88 10.05 -3.67
C LEU A 239 -12.86 10.99 -4.32
N GLU A 240 -13.31 11.83 -5.24
CA GLU A 240 -12.49 12.86 -5.88
C GLU A 240 -12.16 14.03 -4.93
N GLY A 241 -12.69 14.05 -3.70
CA GLY A 241 -12.43 15.10 -2.72
C GLY A 241 -12.41 14.63 -1.27
N PRO A 242 -12.01 15.52 -0.33
CA PRO A 242 -11.96 15.21 1.08
C PRO A 242 -13.34 14.92 1.68
N VAL A 243 -13.42 13.92 2.55
CA VAL A 243 -14.61 13.54 3.32
C VAL A 243 -14.45 14.02 4.76
N GLY A 244 -15.50 14.65 5.31
CA GLY A 244 -15.57 15.00 6.73
C GLY A 244 -15.81 13.75 7.57
N CYS A 245 -14.83 13.38 8.39
CA CYS A 245 -14.88 12.23 9.30
C CYS A 245 -14.47 12.66 10.71
N PHE A 246 -14.49 11.72 11.67
CA PHE A 246 -13.90 11.91 12.99
C PHE A 246 -12.59 11.15 13.14
N ALA A 247 -11.59 11.80 13.73
CA ALA A 247 -10.27 11.24 14.00
C ALA A 247 -10.20 10.59 15.39
N LEU A 248 -9.83 9.31 15.46
CA LEU A 248 -9.68 8.58 16.72
C LEU A 248 -8.33 7.91 16.84
N THR A 249 -7.80 7.88 18.06
CA THR A 249 -6.69 6.99 18.40
C THR A 249 -7.16 5.52 18.42
N THR A 250 -6.23 4.58 18.46
CA THR A 250 -6.54 3.15 18.56
C THR A 250 -7.41 2.81 19.76
N ASP A 251 -7.07 3.33 20.95
CA ASP A 251 -7.85 3.06 22.17
C ASP A 251 -9.25 3.70 22.13
N GLU A 252 -9.42 4.80 21.37
CA GLU A 252 -10.73 5.43 21.16
C GLU A 252 -11.57 4.67 20.13
N ALA A 253 -10.94 4.17 19.07
CA ALA A 253 -11.56 3.31 18.07
C ALA A 253 -12.11 2.04 18.70
N ASP A 254 -11.32 1.34 19.52
CA ASP A 254 -11.75 0.13 20.23
C ASP A 254 -12.97 0.42 21.12
N ARG A 255 -12.95 1.53 21.87
CA ARG A 255 -14.09 1.96 22.69
C ARG A 255 -15.32 2.31 21.85
N LEU A 256 -15.15 2.92 20.69
CA LEU A 256 -16.28 3.25 19.82
C LEU A 256 -16.91 1.96 19.22
N VAL A 257 -16.10 0.97 18.87
CA VAL A 257 -16.58 -0.35 18.40
C VAL A 257 -17.42 -1.02 19.49
N GLU A 258 -17.00 -0.96 20.76
CA GLU A 258 -17.77 -1.51 21.89
C GLU A 258 -19.14 -0.83 22.09
N VAL A 259 -19.25 0.46 21.75
CA VAL A 259 -20.52 1.22 21.83
C VAL A 259 -21.47 0.87 20.67
N SER A 260 -20.95 0.33 19.56
CA SER A 260 -21.79 -0.06 18.42
C SER A 260 -22.70 -1.26 18.76
N TYR A 261 -23.94 -1.25 18.29
CA TYR A 261 -24.99 -2.23 18.66
C TYR A 261 -24.81 -3.60 17.98
N GLN A 262 -24.02 -3.68 16.91
CA GLN A 262 -23.56 -4.92 16.31
C GLN A 262 -22.04 -4.86 16.19
N PRO A 263 -21.30 -5.10 17.27
CA PRO A 263 -19.87 -5.26 17.12
C PRO A 263 -19.69 -6.56 16.32
N ASP A 264 -19.38 -6.48 15.02
CA ASP A 264 -18.72 -7.60 14.37
C ASP A 264 -17.35 -7.67 15.05
N LEU A 265 -17.26 -8.42 16.16
CA LEU A 265 -16.05 -8.55 17.00
C LEU A 265 -14.84 -9.13 16.25
N ARG A 266 -14.98 -9.38 14.94
CA ARG A 266 -13.89 -9.67 14.03
C ARG A 266 -13.19 -8.35 13.72
N ARG A 267 -12.26 -7.95 14.60
CA ARG A 267 -11.24 -6.88 14.45
C ARG A 267 -11.32 -6.06 13.15
N ILE A 268 -11.36 -4.74 13.29
CA ILE A 268 -11.34 -3.72 12.21
C ILE A 268 -10.67 -4.24 10.95
N ARG A 269 -11.49 -4.58 9.96
CA ARG A 269 -11.01 -5.06 8.66
C ARG A 269 -10.26 -3.95 7.96
N ALA A 270 -9.43 -4.35 6.99
CA ALA A 270 -8.61 -3.41 6.26
C ALA A 270 -9.39 -2.36 5.47
N GLU A 271 -10.58 -2.72 5.00
CA GLU A 271 -11.51 -1.86 4.28
C GLU A 271 -12.45 -1.09 5.24
N GLY A 272 -12.22 -1.27 6.54
CA GLY A 272 -13.03 -0.75 7.61
C GLY A 272 -14.14 -1.70 8.06
N ASP A 273 -14.72 -1.36 9.21
CA ASP A 273 -15.88 -2.03 9.77
C ASP A 273 -17.09 -1.09 9.77
N GLY A 274 -18.25 -1.65 9.43
CA GLY A 274 -19.53 -0.96 9.60
C GLY A 274 -19.91 -0.88 11.07
N LEU A 275 -19.95 0.33 11.61
CA LEU A 275 -20.46 0.63 12.94
C LEU A 275 -21.93 1.00 12.86
N ARG A 276 -22.75 0.40 13.72
CA ARG A 276 -24.19 0.70 13.80
C ARG A 276 -24.55 1.23 15.16
N PHE A 277 -25.17 2.39 15.19
CA PHE A 277 -25.64 3.04 16.41
C PHE A 277 -27.15 3.21 16.37
N VAL A 278 -27.82 2.86 17.47
CA VAL A 278 -29.26 3.10 17.62
C VAL A 278 -29.46 4.54 18.08
N GLY A 279 -29.79 5.43 17.15
CA GLY A 279 -30.17 6.80 17.46
C GLY A 279 -31.64 6.92 17.87
N GLU A 280 -32.07 8.11 18.27
CA GLU A 280 -33.46 8.36 18.69
C GLU A 280 -34.48 8.16 17.55
N ARG A 281 -34.07 8.46 16.31
CA ARG A 281 -34.96 8.48 15.14
C ARG A 281 -34.72 7.31 14.17
N ARG A 282 -33.49 6.82 14.10
CA ARG A 282 -33.06 5.79 13.15
C ARG A 282 -31.76 5.12 13.62
N VAL A 283 -31.41 4.02 12.96
CA VAL A 283 -30.06 3.47 13.03
C VAL A 283 -29.13 4.36 12.21
N VAL A 284 -28.03 4.79 12.81
CA VAL A 284 -26.95 5.51 12.13
C VAL A 284 -25.86 4.49 11.81
N GLU A 285 -25.49 4.41 10.54
CA GLU A 285 -24.40 3.54 10.07
C GLU A 285 -23.18 4.40 9.76
N MET A 286 -22.05 4.08 10.38
CA MET A 286 -20.77 4.72 10.13
C MET A 286 -19.75 3.67 9.73
N TRP A 287 -18.61 4.08 9.21
CA TRP A 287 -17.51 3.20 8.86
C TRP A 287 -16.26 3.67 9.57
N ILE A 288 -15.60 2.74 10.25
CA ILE A 288 -14.30 2.99 10.86
C ILE A 288 -13.21 2.40 9.99
N THR A 289 -12.27 3.22 9.54
CA THR A 289 -11.20 2.82 8.62
C THR A 289 -9.84 3.19 9.21
N PRO A 290 -8.80 2.34 9.07
CA PRO A 290 -7.45 2.68 9.50
C PRO A 290 -6.88 3.78 8.60
N VAL A 291 -6.31 4.83 9.21
CA VAL A 291 -5.57 5.86 8.48
C VAL A 291 -4.15 5.37 8.25
N MET A 292 -3.74 5.36 6.99
CA MET A 292 -2.40 4.92 6.60
C MET A 292 -1.34 5.96 6.98
N PRO A 293 -0.06 5.57 7.08
CA PRO A 293 1.01 6.51 7.44
C PRO A 293 1.13 7.77 6.55
N HIS A 294 0.62 7.71 5.31
CA HIS A 294 0.59 8.86 4.40
C HIS A 294 -0.65 9.76 4.55
N GLY A 295 -1.55 9.48 5.50
CA GLY A 295 -2.70 10.32 5.86
C GLY A 295 -4.02 9.96 5.19
N GLU A 296 -4.05 8.99 4.27
CA GLU A 296 -5.26 8.54 3.58
C GLU A 296 -5.75 7.19 4.13
N PHE A 297 -7.01 6.85 3.90
CA PHE A 297 -7.51 5.49 4.15
C PHE A 297 -7.80 4.74 2.85
N VAL A 298 -7.80 3.40 2.90
CA VAL A 298 -8.04 2.55 1.73
C VAL A 298 -9.45 1.97 1.79
N LEU A 299 -10.29 2.29 0.81
CA LEU A 299 -11.71 1.92 0.80
C LEU A 299 -12.05 0.63 0.09
N GLY A 300 -11.12 0.11 -0.72
CA GLY A 300 -11.42 -1.05 -1.54
C GLY A 300 -10.19 -1.57 -2.27
N GLY A 301 -10.26 -2.84 -2.61
CA GLY A 301 -9.17 -3.59 -3.22
C GLY A 301 -9.21 -5.07 -2.86
N GLY A 302 -10.05 -5.49 -1.90
CA GLY A 302 -10.49 -6.87 -1.74
C GLY A 302 -11.80 -7.21 -2.44
#